data_AF-A0A402AI97-F1
#
_entry.id   AF-A0A402AI97-F1
#
_cell.length_a   1.000
_cell.length_b   1.000
_cell.length_c   1.000
_cell.angle_alpha   90.00
_cell.angle_beta   90.00
_cell.angle_gamma   90.00
#
_symmetry.space_group_name_H-M   'P 1'
#
loop_
_entity.id
_entity.type
_entity.pdbx_description
1 polymer ?
#
loop_
_entity_poly.entity_id
_entity_poly.type
_entity_poly.pdbx_seq_one_letter_code
_entity_poly.pdbx_strand_id
1 'polypeptide(L)'
;MTGSQNPHPSVYPRPMSRSDASPHTDGYRFDEGMIDPPRSSSSVVRFTNTQPPRYPNPQTGTSPVPARRQGMTKDLPPQMRSTGHTGRQPRLPMQPPQAYTTSGAKTTRPSKTPIKEKSPRRVHWLLPAGVGMVAMLVLWVLGSTALSWGIERYNDFKYGYPRTFQTDAVVGHNDSPTHKSHFIAINYNHQAIITEWMGGDTGSNKAVIYVVNLMNSDNDDLAPVTLDFKDLNGDNKPDMIVHVHLSNQDQVSVFINDGKKFRPTNANDKFTAPIN
;
A
#
# COMPACT_ATOMS: atom_id res chain seq x y z
N MET A 1 -55.58 -88.37 25.96
CA MET A 1 -55.55 -88.50 27.43
C MET A 1 -54.12 -88.31 27.90
N THR A 2 -53.90 -87.31 28.77
CA THR A 2 -52.93 -87.21 29.90
C THR A 2 -51.45 -87.60 29.67
N GLY A 3 -50.42 -86.84 30.02
CA GLY A 3 -50.30 -85.60 30.79
C GLY A 3 -48.91 -85.54 31.46
N SER A 4 -48.21 -84.42 31.27
CA SER A 4 -47.24 -83.70 32.14
C SER A 4 -46.18 -84.45 32.97
N GLN A 5 -44.91 -84.09 32.77
CA GLN A 5 -44.07 -83.49 33.82
C GLN A 5 -42.89 -82.69 33.22
N ASN A 6 -42.83 -81.41 33.56
CA ASN A 6 -41.66 -80.52 33.59
C ASN A 6 -41.10 -80.57 35.04
N PRO A 7 -39.85 -80.15 35.39
CA PRO A 7 -39.32 -78.83 34.97
C PRO A 7 -37.79 -78.53 34.97
N HIS A 8 -37.47 -77.40 34.31
CA HIS A 8 -36.52 -76.32 34.70
C HIS A 8 -35.00 -76.40 34.37
N PRO A 9 -34.32 -75.23 34.20
CA PRO A 9 -33.69 -74.86 32.91
C PRO A 9 -32.23 -74.36 33.05
N SER A 10 -31.55 -74.06 31.93
CA SER A 10 -30.38 -73.17 31.92
C SER A 10 -30.27 -72.45 30.57
N VAL A 11 -31.10 -71.42 30.41
CA VAL A 11 -30.94 -70.36 29.41
C VAL A 11 -30.16 -69.24 30.07
N TYR A 12 -28.97 -68.93 29.55
CA TYR A 12 -28.25 -67.71 29.94
C TYR A 12 -28.86 -66.49 29.22
N PRO A 13 -28.82 -65.30 29.85
CA PRO A 13 -29.79 -64.23 29.62
C PRO A 13 -29.47 -63.29 28.44
N ARG A 14 -30.54 -62.85 27.76
CA ARG A 14 -30.75 -61.46 27.29
C ARG A 14 -31.59 -60.75 28.40
N PRO A 15 -31.84 -59.41 28.46
CA PRO A 15 -31.83 -58.39 27.37
C PRO A 15 -31.45 -56.94 27.80
N MET A 16 -31.42 -56.00 26.86
CA MET A 16 -32.18 -54.73 26.85
C MET A 16 -31.47 -53.58 26.12
N SER A 17 -32.27 -52.97 25.26
CA SER A 17 -32.14 -51.67 24.61
C SER A 17 -32.07 -50.51 25.62
N ARG A 18 -31.33 -49.46 25.28
CA ARG A 18 -31.74 -48.09 25.62
C ARG A 18 -31.16 -47.08 24.62
N SER A 19 -32.06 -46.52 23.83
CA SER A 19 -32.02 -45.14 23.38
C SER A 19 -31.91 -44.18 24.57
N ASP A 20 -31.44 -42.96 24.26
CA ASP A 20 -31.51 -41.73 25.06
C ASP A 20 -30.43 -41.50 26.12
N ALA A 21 -29.41 -40.71 25.74
CA ALA A 21 -28.73 -39.76 26.63
C ALA A 21 -27.96 -38.70 25.83
N SER A 22 -28.62 -37.58 25.53
CA SER A 22 -28.00 -36.24 25.50
C SER A 22 -28.34 -35.54 26.84
N PRO A 23 -27.80 -34.35 27.13
CA PRO A 23 -26.41 -33.99 27.41
C PRO A 23 -26.22 -33.70 28.92
N HIS A 24 -25.04 -33.98 29.48
CA HIS A 24 -24.74 -33.59 30.86
C HIS A 24 -24.53 -32.07 30.93
N THR A 25 -25.52 -31.39 31.49
CA THR A 25 -25.43 -30.02 32.00
C THR A 25 -24.84 -30.08 33.40
N ASP A 26 -23.52 -29.98 33.51
CA ASP A 26 -22.89 -29.76 34.82
C ASP A 26 -22.81 -28.26 35.06
N GLY A 27 -23.71 -27.81 35.94
CA GLY A 27 -23.78 -26.45 36.44
C GLY A 27 -22.53 -26.11 37.24
N TYR A 28 -21.83 -25.07 36.81
CA TYR A 28 -20.83 -24.42 37.64
C TYR A 28 -21.52 -23.49 38.62
N ARG A 29 -21.61 -24.01 39.84
CA ARG A 29 -21.89 -23.34 41.09
C ARG A 29 -20.89 -22.19 41.26
N PHE A 30 -21.39 -20.97 41.36
CA PHE A 30 -20.63 -19.82 41.84
C PHE A 30 -20.20 -20.12 43.28
N ASP A 31 -18.90 -20.29 43.50
CA ASP A 31 -18.33 -20.22 44.83
C ASP A 31 -17.22 -19.16 44.82
N GLU A 32 -17.32 -18.32 45.83
CA GLU A 32 -16.63 -17.05 46.00
C GLU A 32 -15.19 -17.26 46.45
N GLY A 33 -14.25 -16.58 45.79
CA GLY A 33 -12.95 -16.26 46.38
C GLY A 33 -11.78 -17.17 46.05
N MET A 34 -11.21 -17.03 44.85
CA MET A 34 -9.76 -17.18 44.64
C MET A 34 -9.29 -16.16 43.59
N ILE A 35 -8.37 -15.30 44.00
CA ILE A 35 -7.71 -14.29 43.16
C ILE A 35 -6.69 -15.03 42.28
N ASP A 36 -7.02 -15.24 41.00
CA ASP A 36 -6.06 -15.72 40.01
C ASP A 36 -5.08 -14.59 39.64
N PRO A 37 -3.76 -14.81 39.67
CA PRO A 37 -2.81 -13.84 39.12
C PRO A 37 -2.95 -13.76 37.59
N PRO A 38 -2.69 -12.59 36.97
CA PRO A 38 -2.84 -12.42 35.53
C PRO A 38 -1.87 -13.34 34.78
N ARG A 39 -2.43 -14.22 33.94
CA ARG A 39 -1.67 -15.09 33.03
C ARG A 39 -0.89 -14.22 32.04
N SER A 40 0.44 -14.30 32.07
CA SER A 40 1.31 -13.68 31.07
C SER A 40 1.20 -14.42 29.73
N SER A 41 0.60 -13.80 28.73
CA SER A 41 0.63 -14.28 27.35
C SER A 41 1.95 -13.87 26.68
N SER A 42 2.94 -14.76 26.69
CA SER A 42 4.08 -14.65 25.77
C SER A 42 4.55 -16.03 25.31
N SER A 43 3.91 -16.57 24.28
CA SER A 43 4.46 -17.68 23.48
C SER A 43 5.16 -17.11 22.25
N VAL A 44 6.39 -16.64 22.44
CA VAL A 44 7.32 -16.40 21.32
C VAL A 44 8.12 -17.67 21.11
N VAL A 45 7.77 -18.45 20.08
CA VAL A 45 8.62 -19.53 19.57
C VAL A 45 9.57 -18.90 18.54
N ARG A 46 10.82 -18.66 18.92
CA ARG A 46 11.90 -18.29 17.99
C ARG A 46 12.43 -19.54 17.30
N PHE A 47 12.11 -19.74 16.03
CA PHE A 47 12.90 -20.61 15.16
C PHE A 47 14.21 -19.89 14.83
N THR A 48 15.31 -20.34 15.44
CA THR A 48 16.66 -19.93 15.05
C THR A 48 17.17 -20.91 13.99
N ASN A 49 16.76 -20.72 12.73
CA ASN A 49 17.38 -21.43 11.62
C ASN A 49 18.70 -20.73 11.26
N THR A 50 19.80 -21.18 11.85
CA THR A 50 21.15 -20.74 11.51
C THR A 50 21.69 -21.61 10.38
N GLN A 51 21.43 -21.20 9.14
CA GLN A 51 22.10 -21.77 7.98
C GLN A 51 22.98 -20.67 7.36
N PRO A 52 24.32 -20.83 7.35
CA PRO A 52 25.21 -19.81 6.81
C PRO A 52 25.08 -19.72 5.29
N PRO A 53 25.16 -18.51 4.68
CA PRO A 53 25.14 -18.36 3.24
C PRO A 53 26.38 -18.99 2.62
N ARG A 54 26.16 -19.91 1.67
CA ARG A 54 27.18 -20.52 0.84
C ARG A 54 27.53 -19.54 -0.28
N TYR A 55 28.64 -18.81 -0.14
CA TYR A 55 29.20 -17.97 -1.20
C TYR A 55 29.66 -18.82 -2.40
N PRO A 56 29.29 -18.47 -3.64
CA PRO A 56 29.99 -18.94 -4.82
C PRO A 56 31.24 -18.07 -5.07
N ASN A 57 32.37 -18.73 -5.30
CA ASN A 57 33.65 -18.13 -5.69
C ASN A 57 33.53 -17.28 -6.97
N PRO A 58 34.21 -16.11 -7.05
CA PRO A 58 34.33 -15.35 -8.30
C PRO A 58 35.34 -16.02 -9.24
N GLN A 59 34.87 -16.40 -10.44
CA GLN A 59 35.74 -16.79 -11.55
C GLN A 59 36.34 -15.56 -12.21
N THR A 60 37.66 -15.58 -12.29
CA THR A 60 38.52 -14.69 -13.06
C THR A 60 38.29 -14.87 -14.55
N GLY A 61 37.89 -13.79 -15.23
CA GLY A 61 37.69 -13.75 -16.68
C GLY A 61 38.17 -12.41 -17.24
N THR A 62 39.38 -12.43 -17.79
CA THR A 62 40.08 -11.37 -18.50
C THR A 62 39.22 -10.63 -19.54
N SER A 63 39.26 -9.30 -19.54
CA SER A 63 38.95 -8.50 -20.73
C SER A 63 39.91 -7.29 -20.84
N PRO A 64 40.49 -7.04 -22.03
CA PRO A 64 41.61 -6.14 -22.21
C PRO A 64 41.20 -4.66 -22.33
N VAL A 65 42.02 -3.81 -21.73
CA VAL A 65 42.05 -2.35 -21.90
C VAL A 65 42.58 -1.99 -23.29
N PRO A 66 41.93 -1.06 -24.02
CA PRO A 66 42.62 -0.29 -25.06
C PRO A 66 43.03 1.10 -24.56
N ALA A 67 44.27 1.46 -24.89
CA ALA A 67 44.87 2.76 -24.64
C ALA A 67 44.59 3.77 -25.77
N ARG A 68 44.27 5.01 -25.36
CA ARG A 68 44.76 6.32 -25.84
C ARG A 68 45.01 6.57 -27.36
N ARG A 69 44.29 7.57 -27.91
CA ARG A 69 44.79 8.65 -28.82
C ARG A 69 43.88 9.88 -28.61
N GLN A 70 44.33 11.01 -28.05
CA GLN A 70 45.08 12.13 -28.64
C GLN A 70 44.48 12.76 -29.92
N GLY A 71 43.94 13.98 -29.75
CA GLY A 71 44.09 15.10 -30.67
C GLY A 71 42.91 15.42 -31.59
N MET A 72 42.21 16.53 -31.36
CA MET A 72 42.29 17.71 -32.23
C MET A 72 41.57 18.90 -31.59
N THR A 73 42.33 19.98 -31.40
CA THR A 73 41.88 21.34 -31.10
C THR A 73 41.15 21.93 -32.30
N LYS A 74 40.02 22.61 -32.08
CA LYS A 74 39.48 23.53 -33.08
C LYS A 74 38.72 24.70 -32.43
N ASP A 75 39.39 25.85 -32.50
CA ASP A 75 38.85 27.19 -32.76
C ASP A 75 38.02 27.89 -31.67
N LEU A 76 38.75 28.67 -30.85
CA LEU A 76 38.29 29.97 -30.33
C LEU A 76 38.00 30.94 -31.49
N PRO A 77 37.13 31.94 -31.26
CA PRO A 77 37.63 33.30 -31.43
C PRO A 77 37.43 34.24 -30.21
N PRO A 78 38.22 35.33 -30.13
CA PRO A 78 38.39 36.16 -28.95
C PRO A 78 37.61 37.49 -28.97
N GLN A 79 37.42 38.04 -27.75
CA GLN A 79 37.38 39.46 -27.34
C GLN A 79 36.90 40.53 -28.35
N MET A 80 35.84 41.26 -27.97
CA MET A 80 35.62 42.63 -28.42
C MET A 80 35.85 43.61 -27.27
N ARG A 81 36.95 44.36 -27.40
CA ARG A 81 37.30 45.56 -26.63
C ARG A 81 37.28 46.72 -27.65
N SER A 82 36.46 47.73 -27.41
CA SER A 82 36.36 48.98 -28.17
C SER A 82 35.97 50.04 -27.13
N THR A 83 36.47 51.26 -27.01
CA THR A 83 37.42 52.16 -27.71
C THR A 83 37.50 53.34 -26.72
N GLY A 84 38.63 53.94 -26.36
CA GLY A 84 39.56 54.60 -27.27
C GLY A 84 39.08 56.01 -27.64
N HIS A 85 38.94 56.94 -26.69
CA HIS A 85 38.86 58.38 -26.97
C HIS A 85 40.14 59.08 -26.48
N THR A 86 41.02 59.37 -27.45
CA THR A 86 41.71 60.65 -27.71
C THR A 86 41.85 61.59 -26.49
N GLY A 87 43.02 61.98 -26.01
CA GLY A 87 44.18 62.49 -26.75
C GLY A 87 44.43 63.96 -26.34
N ARG A 88 45.43 64.15 -25.45
CA ARG A 88 46.25 65.36 -25.17
C ARG A 88 45.60 66.76 -25.19
N GLN A 89 45.78 67.52 -24.10
CA GLN A 89 46.84 68.55 -23.99
C GLN A 89 47.13 68.92 -22.52
N PRO A 90 48.42 69.07 -22.10
CA PRO A 90 48.79 69.73 -20.85
C PRO A 90 49.25 71.19 -21.10
N ARG A 91 48.74 72.14 -20.32
CA ARG A 91 49.33 73.48 -20.14
C ARG A 91 49.25 73.89 -18.66
N LEU A 92 50.42 74.14 -18.06
CA LEU A 92 50.63 74.92 -16.83
C LEU A 92 50.94 76.39 -17.23
N PRO A 93 51.19 77.33 -16.31
CA PRO A 93 50.23 78.07 -15.49
C PRO A 93 50.30 79.60 -15.77
N MET A 94 49.24 80.36 -15.47
CA MET A 94 49.31 81.82 -15.38
C MET A 94 48.42 82.32 -14.21
N GLN A 95 49.07 82.79 -13.15
CA GLN A 95 48.58 83.86 -12.25
C GLN A 95 48.90 85.20 -12.93
N PRO A 96 48.18 86.34 -12.69
CA PRO A 96 47.85 86.92 -11.36
C PRO A 96 46.51 87.74 -11.38
N PRO A 97 46.24 88.73 -10.49
CA PRO A 97 46.53 88.91 -9.07
C PRO A 97 45.24 88.95 -8.19
N GLN A 98 45.45 88.97 -6.88
CA GLN A 98 44.42 89.10 -5.86
C GLN A 98 43.70 90.46 -5.91
N ALA A 99 42.37 90.43 -5.91
CA ALA A 99 41.53 91.54 -5.50
C ALA A 99 41.08 91.32 -4.05
N TYR A 100 41.52 92.22 -3.17
CA TYR A 100 41.04 92.31 -1.79
C TYR A 100 39.66 92.96 -1.73
N THR A 101 38.99 92.73 -0.59
CA THR A 101 37.72 93.32 -0.12
C THR A 101 36.47 92.66 -0.72
N THR A 102 35.44 92.23 0.01
CA THR A 102 34.95 92.70 1.30
C THR A 102 34.25 91.53 2.02
N SER A 103 34.51 91.40 3.31
CA SER A 103 33.84 90.51 4.25
C SER A 103 32.33 90.80 4.33
N GLY A 104 31.54 90.04 3.56
CA GLY A 104 30.10 89.94 3.71
C GLY A 104 29.74 88.92 4.78
N ALA A 105 29.01 89.37 5.80
CA ALA A 105 28.57 88.60 6.95
C ALA A 105 27.86 87.30 6.54
N LYS A 106 28.36 86.18 7.06
CA LYS A 106 27.68 84.87 6.98
C LYS A 106 26.50 84.87 7.95
N THR A 107 25.32 85.23 7.46
CA THR A 107 24.07 84.84 8.12
C THR A 107 23.93 83.32 8.02
N THR A 108 24.23 82.64 9.12
CA THR A 108 23.92 81.23 9.34
C THR A 108 22.40 81.04 9.28
N ARG A 109 21.91 80.68 8.08
CA ARG A 109 20.58 80.12 7.91
C ARG A 109 20.62 78.70 8.51
N PRO A 110 19.73 78.33 9.44
CA PRO A 110 19.70 76.97 9.97
C PRO A 110 19.39 76.01 8.83
N SER A 111 20.38 75.20 8.46
CA SER A 111 20.24 74.12 7.50
C SER A 111 19.31 73.08 8.12
N LYS A 112 18.07 73.00 7.63
CA LYS A 112 17.18 71.85 7.88
C LYS A 112 17.99 70.59 7.55
N THR A 113 18.17 69.72 8.53
CA THR A 113 18.82 68.44 8.32
C THR A 113 18.08 67.69 7.21
N PRO A 114 18.77 67.18 6.17
CA PRO A 114 18.12 66.36 5.16
C PRO A 114 17.61 65.10 5.87
N ILE A 115 16.30 64.93 5.91
CA ILE A 115 15.66 63.68 6.30
C ILE A 115 16.21 62.64 5.32
N LYS A 116 17.02 61.70 5.82
CA LYS A 116 17.50 60.55 5.06
C LYS A 116 16.25 59.71 4.71
N GLU A 117 15.63 60.00 3.58
CA GLU A 117 14.61 59.14 3.01
C GLU A 117 15.27 57.77 2.79
N LYS A 118 14.85 56.78 3.58
CA LYS A 118 15.27 55.40 3.41
C LYS A 118 14.75 54.98 2.04
N SER A 119 15.65 54.81 1.07
CA SER A 119 15.33 54.29 -0.26
C SER A 119 14.43 53.06 -0.11
N PRO A 120 13.22 53.05 -0.69
CA PRO A 120 12.34 51.91 -0.58
C PRO A 120 13.05 50.72 -1.22
N ARG A 121 13.32 49.69 -0.41
CA ARG A 121 13.89 48.42 -0.91
C ARG A 121 12.93 47.90 -1.96
N ARG A 122 13.35 47.96 -3.23
CA ARG A 122 12.61 47.39 -4.35
C ARG A 122 12.76 45.88 -4.27
N VAL A 123 11.80 45.24 -3.61
CA VAL A 123 11.68 43.78 -3.64
C VAL A 123 11.32 43.41 -5.08
N HIS A 124 12.14 42.60 -5.73
CA HIS A 124 11.83 42.09 -7.06
C HIS A 124 10.57 41.22 -6.98
N TRP A 125 9.58 41.48 -7.84
CA TRP A 125 8.30 40.76 -7.92
C TRP A 125 8.43 39.23 -8.05
N LEU A 126 9.55 38.76 -8.59
CA LEU A 126 9.87 37.33 -8.69
C LEU A 126 10.02 36.65 -7.32
N LEU A 127 10.37 37.41 -6.26
CA LEU A 127 10.54 36.85 -4.92
C LEU A 127 9.20 36.40 -4.31
N PRO A 128 8.14 37.23 -4.21
CA PRO A 128 6.84 36.74 -3.73
C PRO A 128 6.24 35.67 -4.66
N ALA A 129 6.46 35.76 -5.98
CA ALA A 129 6.02 34.73 -6.91
C ALA A 129 6.71 33.37 -6.65
N GLY A 130 8.03 33.37 -6.44
CA GLY A 130 8.81 32.17 -6.13
C GLY A 130 8.43 31.57 -4.76
N VAL A 131 8.25 32.43 -3.74
CA VAL A 131 7.77 31.99 -2.42
C VAL A 131 6.37 31.36 -2.52
N GLY A 132 5.49 31.94 -3.34
CA GLY A 132 4.16 31.39 -3.61
C GLY A 132 4.22 30.01 -4.28
N MET A 133 5.09 29.82 -5.27
CA MET A 133 5.28 28.50 -5.91
C MET A 133 5.80 27.45 -4.93
N VAL A 134 6.79 27.81 -4.10
CA VAL A 134 7.32 26.89 -3.08
C VAL A 134 6.24 26.54 -2.05
N ALA A 135 5.47 27.52 -1.59
CA ALA A 135 4.36 27.29 -0.66
C ALA A 135 3.30 26.36 -1.27
N MET A 136 2.95 26.55 -2.55
CA MET A 136 2.01 25.67 -3.25
C MET A 136 2.57 24.26 -3.45
N LEU A 137 3.86 24.12 -3.75
CA LEU A 137 4.51 22.81 -3.83
C LEU A 137 4.52 22.08 -2.48
N VAL A 138 4.82 22.79 -1.39
CA VAL A 138 4.75 22.22 -0.03
C VAL A 138 3.32 21.81 0.31
N LEU A 139 2.34 22.67 0.01
CA LEU A 139 0.93 22.35 0.20
C LEU A 139 0.52 21.12 -0.60
N TRP A 140 0.96 21.02 -1.86
CA TRP A 140 0.72 19.85 -2.70
C TRP A 140 1.31 18.57 -2.09
N VAL A 141 2.59 18.59 -1.71
CA VAL A 141 3.27 17.42 -1.13
C VAL A 141 2.62 16.97 0.18
N LEU A 142 2.30 17.90 1.07
CA LEU A 142 1.63 17.60 2.33
C LEU A 142 0.19 17.12 2.09
N GLY A 143 -0.52 17.75 1.15
CA GLY A 143 -1.88 17.37 0.76
C GLY A 143 -1.94 15.95 0.19
N SER A 144 -1.02 15.61 -0.72
CA SER A 144 -0.92 14.25 -1.28
C SER A 144 -0.60 13.22 -0.20
N THR A 145 0.36 13.51 0.69
CA THR A 145 0.71 12.62 1.81
C THR A 145 -0.49 12.38 2.74
N ALA A 146 -1.21 13.44 3.11
CA ALA A 146 -2.38 13.33 3.96
C ALA A 146 -3.54 12.56 3.30
N LEU A 147 -3.71 12.71 1.98
CA LEU A 147 -4.70 11.97 1.22
C LEU A 147 -4.39 10.47 1.17
N SER A 148 -3.14 10.09 0.87
CA SER A 148 -2.71 8.68 0.88
C SER A 148 -2.92 8.03 2.24
N TRP A 149 -2.48 8.68 3.32
CA TRP A 149 -2.73 8.22 4.69
C TRP A 149 -4.22 8.08 5.01
N GLY A 150 -5.04 9.04 4.55
CA GLY A 150 -6.49 8.99 4.73
C GLY A 150 -7.16 7.81 4.02
N ILE A 151 -6.73 7.49 2.80
CA ILE A 151 -7.22 6.34 2.03
C ILE A 151 -6.84 5.03 2.72
N GLU A 152 -5.60 4.89 3.19
CA GLU A 152 -5.17 3.71 3.95
C GLU A 152 -6.00 3.53 5.21
N ARG A 153 -6.20 4.59 5.99
CA ARG A 153 -6.99 4.54 7.23
C ARG A 153 -8.46 4.19 6.98
N TYR A 154 -9.03 4.70 5.89
CA TYR A 154 -10.37 4.34 5.44
C TYR A 154 -10.45 2.85 5.07
N ASN A 155 -9.48 2.36 4.31
CA ASN A 155 -9.42 0.95 3.92
C ASN A 155 -9.24 0.03 5.13
N ASP A 156 -8.41 0.39 6.09
CA ASP A 156 -8.22 -0.41 7.31
C ASP A 156 -9.49 -0.44 8.17
N PHE A 157 -10.33 0.60 8.14
CA PHE A 157 -11.64 0.57 8.77
C PHE A 157 -12.63 -0.31 8.00
N LYS A 158 -12.65 -0.21 6.67
CA LYS A 158 -13.59 -0.94 5.81
C LYS A 158 -13.27 -2.45 5.70
N TYR A 159 -11.98 -2.80 5.70
CA TYR A 159 -11.48 -4.15 5.42
C TYR A 159 -10.69 -4.77 6.57
N GLY A 160 -10.43 -4.03 7.65
CA GLY A 160 -9.57 -4.47 8.75
C GLY A 160 -8.08 -4.40 8.41
N TYR A 161 -7.24 -4.73 9.39
CA TYR A 161 -5.79 -4.92 9.21
C TYR A 161 -5.36 -6.24 9.88
N PRO A 162 -4.86 -7.24 9.14
CA PRO A 162 -4.64 -7.27 7.68
C PRO A 162 -5.96 -7.17 6.87
N ARG A 163 -5.91 -6.60 5.67
CA ARG A 163 -7.12 -6.36 4.84
C ARG A 163 -7.70 -7.70 4.38
N THR A 164 -8.82 -8.09 4.99
CA THR A 164 -9.54 -9.34 4.68
C THR A 164 -10.94 -8.99 4.20
N PHE A 165 -11.36 -9.55 3.07
CA PHE A 165 -12.74 -9.48 2.63
C PHE A 165 -13.43 -10.81 2.91
N GLN A 166 -14.65 -10.76 3.39
CA GLN A 166 -15.45 -11.95 3.66
C GLN A 166 -16.84 -11.78 3.08
N THR A 167 -17.39 -12.84 2.50
CA THR A 167 -18.74 -12.82 1.91
C THR A 167 -19.35 -14.22 1.87
N ASP A 168 -20.68 -14.28 1.84
CA ASP A 168 -21.44 -15.52 1.74
C ASP A 168 -22.23 -15.55 0.43
N ALA A 169 -22.07 -16.61 -0.36
CA ALA A 169 -22.75 -16.76 -1.63
C ALA A 169 -23.31 -18.18 -1.83
N VAL A 170 -24.37 -18.29 -2.61
CA VAL A 170 -24.89 -19.58 -3.10
C VAL A 170 -24.36 -19.77 -4.51
N VAL A 171 -23.33 -20.60 -4.65
CA VAL A 171 -22.60 -20.84 -5.90
C VAL A 171 -22.86 -22.24 -6.47
N GLY A 172 -23.58 -23.10 -5.74
CA GLY A 172 -23.89 -24.47 -6.17
C GLY A 172 -22.85 -25.50 -5.73
N HIS A 173 -21.93 -25.15 -4.81
CA HIS A 173 -20.90 -26.04 -4.27
C HIS A 173 -21.36 -26.68 -2.96
N ASN A 174 -22.36 -27.56 -3.04
CA ASN A 174 -22.98 -28.19 -1.86
C ASN A 174 -23.57 -27.16 -0.87
N ASP A 175 -24.03 -26.03 -1.38
CA ASP A 175 -24.64 -24.95 -0.63
C ASP A 175 -26.12 -24.77 -0.94
N SER A 176 -26.77 -23.96 -0.12
CA SER A 176 -28.18 -23.63 -0.26
C SER A 176 -28.45 -22.21 0.27
N PRO A 177 -29.63 -21.64 0.00
CA PRO A 177 -30.01 -20.34 0.58
C PRO A 177 -29.96 -20.30 2.11
N THR A 178 -30.07 -21.45 2.79
CA THR A 178 -29.97 -21.58 4.25
C THR A 178 -28.57 -21.91 4.75
N HIS A 179 -27.73 -22.49 3.90
CA HIS A 179 -26.34 -22.86 4.20
C HIS A 179 -25.45 -22.39 3.04
N LYS A 180 -25.12 -21.11 3.03
CA LYS A 180 -24.30 -20.48 1.97
C LYS A 180 -22.84 -20.91 2.10
N SER A 181 -22.13 -20.91 0.98
CA SER A 181 -20.68 -21.04 0.99
C SER A 181 -20.06 -19.73 1.50
N HIS A 182 -19.08 -19.85 2.40
CA HIS A 182 -18.37 -18.72 2.98
C HIS A 182 -17.03 -18.52 2.28
N PHE A 183 -16.71 -17.28 1.93
CA PHE A 183 -15.48 -16.94 1.24
C PHE A 183 -14.69 -15.93 2.06
N ILE A 184 -13.38 -16.16 2.17
CA ILE A 184 -12.43 -15.20 2.69
C ILE A 184 -11.39 -14.93 1.62
N ALA A 185 -11.20 -13.66 1.25
CA ALA A 185 -10.16 -13.21 0.35
C ALA A 185 -9.15 -12.35 1.09
N ILE A 186 -7.86 -12.63 0.86
CA ILE A 186 -6.74 -11.87 1.41
C ILE A 186 -5.69 -11.64 0.34
N ASN A 187 -4.99 -10.52 0.43
CA ASN A 187 -3.72 -10.34 -0.26
C ASN A 187 -2.59 -10.78 0.66
N TYR A 188 -1.82 -11.77 0.23
CA TYR A 188 -0.68 -12.30 0.95
C TYR A 188 0.56 -12.25 0.06
N ASN A 189 1.45 -11.27 0.30
CA ASN A 189 2.70 -11.08 -0.44
C ASN A 189 2.50 -11.09 -1.98
N HIS A 190 1.63 -10.22 -2.48
CA HIS A 190 1.26 -10.14 -3.91
C HIS A 190 0.57 -11.39 -4.47
N GLN A 191 -0.08 -12.17 -3.62
CA GLN A 191 -0.95 -13.27 -4.01
C GLN A 191 -2.31 -13.10 -3.36
N ALA A 192 -3.35 -12.96 -4.19
CA ALA A 192 -4.72 -13.00 -3.71
C ALA A 192 -5.05 -14.46 -3.43
N ILE A 193 -5.26 -14.78 -2.16
CA ILE A 193 -5.65 -16.09 -1.67
C ILE A 193 -7.13 -16.00 -1.31
N ILE A 194 -7.94 -16.79 -1.98
CA ILE A 194 -9.36 -16.94 -1.71
C ILE A 194 -9.56 -18.31 -1.11
N THR A 195 -10.12 -18.37 0.09
CA THR A 195 -10.52 -19.62 0.74
C THR A 195 -12.03 -19.70 0.75
N GLU A 196 -12.56 -20.79 0.22
CA GLU A 196 -13.98 -21.13 0.20
C GLU A 196 -14.23 -22.23 1.23
N TRP A 197 -15.25 -22.07 2.07
CA TRP A 197 -15.86 -23.12 2.87
C TRP A 197 -17.24 -23.43 2.30
N MET A 198 -17.41 -24.65 1.81
CA MET A 198 -18.65 -25.10 1.18
C MET A 198 -19.82 -25.14 2.18
N GLY A 199 -21.02 -24.81 1.70
CA GLY A 199 -22.26 -24.59 2.46
C GLY A 199 -22.42 -25.36 3.78
N GLY A 200 -22.22 -24.64 4.89
CA GLY A 200 -22.54 -25.10 6.26
C GLY A 200 -21.67 -26.23 6.82
N ASP A 201 -20.72 -26.77 6.06
CA ASP A 201 -19.83 -27.84 6.51
C ASP A 201 -18.39 -27.31 6.66
N THR A 202 -17.99 -27.09 7.91
CA THR A 202 -16.63 -26.62 8.27
C THR A 202 -15.61 -27.76 8.39
N GLY A 203 -15.95 -28.97 7.95
CA GLY A 203 -15.03 -30.10 7.93
C GLY A 203 -13.74 -29.79 7.17
N SER A 204 -12.60 -30.30 7.67
CA SER A 204 -11.24 -30.01 7.16
C SER A 204 -11.00 -30.35 5.68
N ASN A 205 -11.93 -31.04 5.02
CA ASN A 205 -11.87 -31.49 3.63
C ASN A 205 -12.85 -30.76 2.70
N LYS A 206 -13.51 -29.70 3.19
CA LYS A 206 -14.51 -28.91 2.45
C LYS A 206 -14.06 -27.49 2.15
N ALA A 207 -12.84 -27.16 2.57
CA ALA A 207 -12.19 -25.90 2.23
C ALA A 207 -11.44 -26.03 0.89
N VAL A 208 -11.63 -25.09 -0.02
CA VAL A 208 -10.90 -24.99 -1.28
C VAL A 208 -10.18 -23.66 -1.34
N ILE A 209 -8.95 -23.66 -1.84
CA ILE A 209 -8.13 -22.45 -1.96
C ILE A 209 -7.91 -22.13 -3.43
N TYR A 210 -8.22 -20.90 -3.81
CA TYR A 210 -7.93 -20.32 -5.12
C TYR A 210 -6.86 -19.24 -4.97
N VAL A 211 -5.92 -19.22 -5.90
CA VAL A 211 -4.78 -18.29 -5.86
C VAL A 211 -4.74 -17.50 -7.16
N VAL A 212 -4.63 -16.18 -7.04
CA VAL A 212 -4.40 -15.24 -8.13
C VAL A 212 -3.08 -14.53 -7.87
N ASN A 213 -2.15 -14.59 -8.83
CA ASN A 213 -0.91 -13.83 -8.75
C ASN A 213 -1.17 -12.37 -9.15
N LEU A 214 -0.75 -11.44 -8.30
CA LEU A 214 -0.89 -10.01 -8.60
C LEU A 214 0.27 -9.55 -9.48
N MET A 215 0.01 -8.53 -10.28
CA MET A 215 1.06 -7.81 -11.00
C MET A 215 1.97 -7.11 -9.97
N ASN A 216 3.29 -7.30 -10.11
CA ASN A 216 4.26 -6.70 -9.18
C ASN A 216 4.18 -5.18 -9.25
N SER A 217 3.94 -4.56 -8.10
CA SER A 217 3.76 -3.12 -7.96
C SER A 217 4.13 -2.72 -6.53
N ASP A 218 4.90 -1.63 -6.40
CA ASP A 218 5.42 -1.17 -5.11
C ASP A 218 4.26 -0.71 -4.21
N ASN A 219 4.22 -1.20 -2.96
CA ASN A 219 3.23 -0.89 -1.92
C ASN A 219 1.83 -1.52 -2.07
N ASP A 220 1.65 -2.46 -3.00
CA ASP A 220 0.35 -3.14 -3.16
C ASP A 220 0.17 -4.38 -2.27
N ASP A 221 1.06 -4.61 -1.30
CA ASP A 221 0.90 -5.69 -0.30
C ASP A 221 -0.38 -5.55 0.53
N LEU A 222 -0.85 -4.32 0.69
CA LEU A 222 -2.08 -4.02 1.40
C LEU A 222 -3.28 -3.89 0.45
N ALA A 223 -3.14 -4.08 -0.87
CA ALA A 223 -4.26 -3.92 -1.79
C ALA A 223 -5.44 -4.82 -1.37
N PRO A 224 -6.65 -4.26 -1.13
CA PRO A 224 -7.80 -5.07 -0.74
C PRO A 224 -8.24 -5.95 -1.92
N VAL A 225 -8.58 -7.19 -1.60
CA VAL A 225 -9.14 -8.16 -2.55
C VAL A 225 -10.61 -8.29 -2.23
N THR A 226 -11.49 -8.07 -3.21
CA THR A 226 -12.93 -8.25 -3.07
C THR A 226 -13.44 -9.29 -4.06
N LEU A 227 -14.61 -9.86 -3.79
CA LEU A 227 -15.22 -10.91 -4.58
C LEU A 227 -16.64 -10.53 -4.98
N ASP A 228 -16.99 -10.84 -6.22
CA ASP A 228 -18.35 -10.78 -6.73
C ASP A 228 -18.73 -12.12 -7.38
N PHE A 229 -20.02 -12.45 -7.31
CA PHE A 229 -20.56 -13.71 -7.83
C PHE A 229 -21.69 -13.43 -8.82
N LYS A 230 -21.50 -13.89 -10.05
CA LYS A 230 -22.45 -13.66 -11.15
C LYS A 230 -22.26 -14.70 -12.23
N ASP A 231 -23.35 -15.16 -12.83
CA ASP A 231 -23.27 -16.01 -14.03
C ASP A 231 -22.72 -15.18 -15.20
N LEU A 232 -21.51 -15.51 -15.64
CA LEU A 232 -20.84 -14.84 -16.75
C LEU A 232 -20.95 -15.60 -18.06
N ASN A 233 -21.16 -16.92 -18.02
CA ASN A 233 -21.12 -17.80 -19.20
C ASN A 233 -22.53 -18.25 -19.68
N GLY A 234 -23.59 -17.96 -18.91
CA GLY A 234 -24.98 -18.29 -19.20
C GLY A 234 -25.40 -19.71 -18.80
N ASP A 235 -24.66 -20.40 -17.92
CA ASP A 235 -24.96 -21.76 -17.48
C ASP A 235 -25.86 -21.83 -16.21
N ASN A 236 -26.34 -20.68 -15.74
CA ASN A 236 -27.10 -20.48 -14.50
C ASN A 236 -26.33 -20.85 -13.22
N LYS A 237 -25.00 -20.89 -13.27
CA LYS A 237 -24.14 -21.03 -12.09
C LYS A 237 -23.36 -19.72 -11.89
N PRO A 238 -23.35 -19.14 -10.68
CA PRO A 238 -22.53 -17.97 -10.43
C PRO A 238 -21.05 -18.29 -10.57
N ASP A 239 -20.36 -17.55 -11.45
CA ASP A 239 -18.91 -17.50 -11.57
C ASP A 239 -18.34 -16.52 -10.53
N MET A 240 -17.06 -16.71 -10.17
CA MET A 240 -16.38 -15.85 -9.20
C MET A 240 -15.51 -14.81 -9.91
N ILE A 241 -15.74 -13.55 -9.58
CA ILE A 241 -14.96 -12.41 -10.04
C ILE A 241 -14.13 -11.92 -8.86
N VAL A 242 -12.81 -11.88 -9.04
CA VAL A 242 -11.85 -11.41 -8.04
C VAL A 242 -11.38 -10.03 -8.48
N HIS A 243 -11.66 -9.02 -7.65
CA HIS A 243 -11.17 -7.66 -7.83
C HIS A 243 -10.03 -7.41 -6.86
N VAL A 244 -8.88 -7.00 -7.38
CA VAL A 244 -7.74 -6.56 -6.58
C VAL A 244 -7.56 -5.07 -6.82
N HIS A 245 -7.76 -4.27 -5.78
CA HIS A 245 -7.68 -2.81 -5.87
C HIS A 245 -6.24 -2.34 -5.62
N LEU A 246 -5.41 -2.42 -6.66
CA LEU A 246 -4.03 -1.94 -6.62
C LEU A 246 -4.00 -0.40 -6.66
N SER A 247 -2.90 0.19 -6.21
CA SER A 247 -2.76 1.65 -6.12
C SER A 247 -2.89 2.36 -7.48
N ASN A 248 -2.53 1.69 -8.57
CA ASN A 248 -2.49 2.25 -9.92
C ASN A 248 -3.66 1.82 -10.81
N GLN A 249 -4.16 0.60 -10.63
CA GLN A 249 -5.22 0.02 -11.47
C GLN A 249 -5.87 -1.18 -10.79
N ASP A 250 -7.16 -1.38 -10.99
CA ASP A 250 -7.82 -2.59 -10.53
C ASP A 250 -7.42 -3.78 -11.42
N GLN A 251 -6.93 -4.87 -10.80
CA GLN A 251 -6.71 -6.13 -11.48
C GLN A 251 -7.93 -7.03 -11.26
N VAL A 252 -8.54 -7.48 -12.35
CA VAL A 252 -9.69 -8.39 -12.32
C VAL A 252 -9.28 -9.78 -12.80
N SER A 253 -9.69 -10.81 -12.07
CA SER A 253 -9.49 -12.22 -12.44
C SER A 253 -10.79 -12.99 -12.31
N VAL A 254 -11.10 -13.82 -13.30
CA VAL A 254 -12.36 -14.56 -13.36
C VAL A 254 -12.11 -16.05 -13.21
N PHE A 255 -12.91 -16.68 -12.36
CA PHE A 255 -12.98 -18.12 -12.24
C PHE A 255 -14.36 -18.62 -12.64
N ILE A 256 -14.38 -19.57 -13.57
CA ILE A 256 -15.59 -20.23 -14.03
C ILE A 256 -15.99 -21.33 -13.05
N ASN A 257 -17.28 -21.40 -12.77
CA ASN A 257 -17.89 -22.44 -11.95
C ASN A 257 -18.10 -23.71 -12.78
N ASP A 258 -17.46 -24.83 -12.39
CA ASP A 258 -17.66 -26.13 -13.07
C ASP A 258 -18.78 -26.98 -12.44
N GLY A 259 -19.51 -26.42 -11.47
CA GLY A 259 -20.55 -27.05 -10.69
C GLY A 259 -20.07 -27.79 -9.44
N LYS A 260 -18.75 -27.92 -9.23
CA LYS A 260 -18.16 -28.49 -8.01
C LYS A 260 -17.16 -27.56 -7.35
N LYS A 261 -16.43 -26.80 -8.17
CA LYS A 261 -15.42 -25.84 -7.75
C LYS A 261 -15.28 -24.75 -8.80
N PHE A 262 -14.54 -23.72 -8.44
CA PHE A 262 -14.07 -22.74 -9.39
C PHE A 262 -12.80 -23.22 -10.11
N ARG A 263 -12.67 -22.85 -11.38
CA ARG A 263 -11.47 -23.04 -12.18
C ARG A 263 -11.09 -21.73 -12.87
N PRO A 264 -9.80 -21.48 -13.14
CA PRO A 264 -9.41 -20.35 -13.97
C PRO A 264 -10.13 -20.36 -15.32
N THR A 265 -10.49 -19.17 -15.81
CA THR A 265 -10.98 -19.02 -17.18
C THR A 265 -9.93 -19.47 -18.19
N ASN A 266 -10.38 -20.02 -19.31
CA ASN A 266 -9.55 -20.42 -20.44
C ASN A 266 -10.10 -19.87 -21.76
N ALA A 267 -9.34 -20.02 -22.84
CA ALA A 267 -9.68 -19.43 -24.15
C ALA A 267 -11.01 -19.93 -24.76
N ASN A 268 -11.58 -21.05 -24.28
CA ASN A 268 -12.85 -21.57 -24.77
C ASN A 268 -14.06 -21.01 -24.02
N ASP A 269 -13.84 -20.35 -22.88
CA ASP A 269 -14.92 -19.78 -22.08
C ASP A 269 -15.45 -18.51 -22.77
N LYS A 270 -16.76 -18.48 -23.01
CA LYS A 270 -17.43 -17.33 -23.63
C LYS A 270 -18.24 -16.60 -22.59
N PHE A 271 -17.91 -15.32 -22.39
CA PHE A 271 -18.68 -14.46 -21.52
C PHE A 271 -19.89 -13.90 -22.26
N THR A 272 -21.07 -14.12 -21.69
CA THR A 272 -22.36 -13.58 -22.15
C THR A 272 -22.76 -12.35 -21.34
N ALA A 273 -22.20 -12.17 -20.13
CA ALA A 273 -22.44 -11.02 -19.27
C ALA A 273 -21.16 -10.16 -19.08
N PRO A 274 -21.32 -8.85 -18.80
CA PRO A 274 -20.18 -7.98 -18.55
C PRO A 274 -19.50 -8.29 -17.21
N ILE A 275 -18.17 -8.18 -17.22
CA ILE A 275 -17.27 -8.20 -16.06
C ILE A 275 -17.07 -6.73 -15.69
N ASN A 276 -17.84 -6.24 -14.72
CA ASN A 276 -17.74 -4.86 -14.21
C ASN A 276 -17.42 -4.92 -12.73
#